data_AF-A0A258WYU8-F1
#
_entry.id   AF-A0A258WYU8-F1
#
_cell.length_a   1.000
_cell.length_b   1.000
_cell.length_c   1.000
_cell.angle_alpha   90.00
_cell.angle_beta   90.00
_cell.angle_gamma   90.00
#
_symmetry.space_group_name_H-M   'P 1'
#
loop_
_entity.id
_entity.type
_entity.pdbx_description
1 polymer ?
#
loop_
_entity_poly.entity_id
_entity_poly.type
_entity_poly.pdbx_seq_one_letter_code
_entity_poly.pdbx_strand_id
1 'polypeptide(L)'
;MTYQHKISLHRSLNGEIANSKFAIVLLSILLLNAITVTFYFYSLTLFSLSLFLSIIFFILLLRQLRKTHKVSFIEISNKTLNYFDTDSEEIVKVMAQDITHISTKLCELRIHTNERVHLVNLNVIRNDKKRWEIKEKIRTLCK
;
A
#
# COMPACT_ATOMS: atom_id res chain seq x y z
N MET A 1 2.12 -2.93 24.42
CA MET A 1 3.05 -2.25 23.49
C MET A 1 2.59 -2.58 22.08
N THR A 2 2.36 -1.59 21.21
CA THR A 2 1.95 -1.83 19.82
C THR A 2 3.18 -1.82 18.90
N TYR A 3 3.37 -2.86 18.09
CA TYR A 3 4.42 -2.89 17.07
C TYR A 3 3.80 -2.84 15.68
N GLN A 4 4.25 -1.90 14.86
CA GLN A 4 3.78 -1.74 13.48
C GLN A 4 4.99 -1.73 12.54
N HIS A 5 5.05 -2.69 11.63
CA HIS A 5 6.01 -2.69 10.52
C HIS A 5 5.30 -2.34 9.22
N LYS A 6 5.72 -1.29 8.51
CA LYS A 6 5.07 -0.83 7.28
C LYS A 6 5.90 -1.20 6.03
N ILE A 7 5.26 -1.84 5.05
CA ILE A 7 5.81 -2.10 3.70
C ILE A 7 5.08 -1.26 2.66
N SER A 8 5.72 -0.95 1.53
CA SER A 8 5.16 -0.04 0.52
C SER A 8 4.27 -0.72 -0.54
N LEU A 9 3.65 -1.86 -0.24
CA LEU A 9 3.14 -2.78 -1.26
C LEU A 9 1.63 -2.83 -1.44
N HIS A 10 0.82 -2.08 -0.70
CA HIS A 10 -0.64 -2.24 -0.75
C HIS A 10 -1.38 -0.97 -1.21
N ARG A 11 -2.37 -1.19 -2.08
CA ARG A 11 -3.30 -0.18 -2.58
C ARG A 11 -4.49 -0.12 -1.62
N SER A 12 -4.43 0.75 -0.61
CA SER A 12 -5.53 0.82 0.37
C SER A 12 -6.81 1.39 -0.23
N LEU A 13 -7.97 0.98 0.28
CA LEU A 13 -9.30 1.48 -0.07
C LEU A 13 -9.41 3.02 0.06
N ASN A 14 -8.75 3.60 1.07
CA ASN A 14 -8.66 5.07 1.21
C ASN A 14 -7.84 5.72 0.08
N GLY A 15 -6.93 4.97 -0.53
CA GLY A 15 -6.25 5.33 -1.77
C GLY A 15 -7.19 5.41 -2.97
N GLU A 16 -8.29 4.66 -3.01
CA GLU A 16 -9.28 4.73 -4.09
C GLU A 16 -10.02 6.06 -4.10
N ILE A 17 -10.43 6.56 -2.92
CA ILE A 17 -11.06 7.88 -2.78
C ILE A 17 -10.07 9.01 -3.13
N ALA A 18 -8.80 8.87 -2.74
CA ALA A 18 -7.77 9.83 -3.11
C ALA A 18 -7.46 9.79 -4.62
N ASN A 19 -7.51 8.59 -5.23
CA ASN A 19 -7.30 8.39 -6.66
C ASN A 19 -8.48 8.91 -7.48
N SER A 20 -9.73 8.79 -7.00
CA SER A 20 -10.90 9.32 -7.70
C SER A 20 -10.88 10.85 -7.75
N LYS A 21 -10.57 11.52 -6.63
CA LYS A 21 -10.36 12.98 -6.61
C LYS A 21 -9.23 13.41 -7.52
N PHE A 22 -8.13 12.66 -7.54
CA PHE A 22 -7.00 12.93 -8.41
C PHE A 22 -7.35 12.74 -9.90
N ALA A 23 -8.09 11.68 -10.23
CA ALA A 23 -8.56 11.41 -11.58
C ALA A 23 -9.49 12.52 -12.09
N ILE A 24 -10.37 13.06 -11.25
CA ILE A 24 -11.21 14.22 -11.59
C ILE A 24 -10.34 15.43 -11.98
N VAL A 25 -9.31 15.74 -11.18
CA VAL A 25 -8.38 16.85 -11.49
C VAL A 25 -7.64 16.61 -12.81
N LEU A 26 -7.17 15.38 -13.04
CA LEU A 26 -6.48 15.00 -14.28
C LEU A 26 -7.39 15.14 -15.51
N LEU A 27 -8.63 14.67 -15.39
CA LEU A 27 -9.65 14.73 -16.43
C LEU A 27 -9.97 16.19 -16.78
N SER A 28 -10.15 17.05 -15.77
CA SER A 28 -10.41 18.48 -15.98
C SER A 28 -9.28 19.19 -16.73
N ILE A 29 -8.01 18.87 -16.40
CA ILE A 29 -6.85 19.43 -17.10
C ILE A 29 -6.80 18.95 -18.55
N LEU A 30 -7.06 17.65 -18.78
CA LEU A 30 -7.09 17.07 -20.13
C LEU A 30 -8.19 17.71 -21.00
N LEU A 31 -9.38 17.89 -20.43
CA LEU A 31 -10.54 18.45 -21.11
C LEU A 31 -10.32 19.93 -21.46
N LEU A 32 -9.73 20.70 -20.53
CA LEU A 32 -9.34 22.08 -20.78
C LEU A 32 -8.28 22.18 -21.91
N ASN A 33 -7.31 21.27 -21.91
CA ASN A 33 -6.31 21.19 -22.98
C ASN A 33 -6.96 20.88 -24.33
N ALA A 34 -7.86 19.91 -24.38
CA ALA A 34 -8.57 19.53 -25.61
C ALA A 34 -9.35 20.71 -26.20
N ILE A 35 -10.12 21.44 -25.38
CA ILE A 35 -10.86 22.64 -25.82
C ILE A 35 -9.90 23.70 -26.38
N THR A 36 -8.78 23.95 -25.68
CA THR A 36 -7.82 24.98 -26.08
C THR A 36 -7.17 24.66 -27.42
N VAL A 37 -6.80 23.39 -27.64
CA VAL A 37 -6.18 22.92 -28.90
C VAL A 37 -7.20 22.91 -30.05
N THR A 38 -8.43 22.46 -29.82
CA THR A 38 -9.44 22.33 -30.89
C THR A 38 -9.97 23.68 -31.37
N PHE A 39 -10.17 24.65 -30.48
CA PHE A 39 -10.84 25.92 -30.84
C PHE A 39 -9.87 27.09 -31.08
N TYR A 40 -8.64 27.05 -30.55
CA TYR A 40 -7.81 28.26 -30.45
C TYR A 40 -6.32 28.06 -30.79
N PHE A 41 -6.00 27.14 -31.71
CA PHE A 41 -4.63 26.79 -32.07
C PHE A 41 -3.76 27.98 -32.57
N TYR A 42 -4.38 29.01 -33.13
CA TYR A 42 -3.66 30.15 -33.74
C TYR A 42 -3.25 31.25 -32.75
N SER A 43 -3.70 31.20 -31.50
CA SER A 43 -3.34 32.20 -30.50
C SER A 43 -2.09 31.78 -29.72
N LEU A 44 -1.01 32.56 -29.82
CA LEU A 44 0.25 32.30 -29.13
C LEU A 44 0.09 32.21 -27.60
N THR A 45 -0.82 32.99 -27.02
CA THR A 45 -1.10 32.99 -25.58
C THR A 45 -1.87 31.75 -25.13
N LEU A 46 -2.73 31.20 -25.98
CA LEU A 46 -3.48 29.97 -25.68
C LEU A 46 -2.63 28.72 -25.94
N PHE A 47 -1.73 28.78 -26.93
CA PHE A 47 -0.72 27.76 -27.14
C PHE A 47 0.20 27.61 -25.93
N SER A 48 0.73 28.72 -25.40
CA SER A 48 1.59 28.70 -24.21
C SER A 48 0.85 28.18 -22.96
N LEU A 49 -0.43 28.52 -22.80
CA LEU A 49 -1.29 27.99 -21.74
C LEU A 49 -1.47 26.46 -21.86
N SER A 50 -1.73 25.94 -23.05
CA SER A 50 -1.89 24.50 -23.29
C SER A 50 -0.61 23.72 -23.00
N LEU A 51 0.54 24.30 -23.34
CA LEU A 51 1.85 23.71 -23.09
C LEU A 51 2.12 23.63 -21.58
N PHE A 52 1.80 24.70 -20.84
CA PHE A 52 1.93 24.73 -19.38
C PHE A 52 1.01 23.70 -18.70
N LEU A 53 -0.25 23.61 -19.10
CA LEU A 53 -1.20 22.60 -18.62
C LEU A 53 -0.72 21.17 -18.89
N SER A 54 -0.12 20.92 -20.06
CA SER A 54 0.43 19.62 -20.44
C SER A 54 1.63 19.22 -19.58
N ILE A 55 2.51 20.18 -19.24
CA ILE A 55 3.63 19.93 -18.31
C ILE A 55 3.11 19.60 -16.91
N ILE A 56 2.13 20.36 -16.40
CA ILE A 56 1.52 20.09 -15.09
C ILE A 56 0.89 18.71 -15.09
N PHE A 57 0.15 18.35 -16.14
CA PHE A 57 -0.45 17.03 -16.29
C PHE A 57 0.61 15.93 -16.21
N PHE A 58 1.72 16.08 -16.94
CA PHE A 58 2.81 15.10 -16.94
C PHE A 58 3.46 14.94 -15.55
N ILE A 59 3.71 16.04 -14.84
CA ILE A 59 4.26 16.02 -13.47
C ILE A 59 3.31 15.31 -12.50
N LEU A 60 2.01 15.61 -12.59
CA LEU A 60 0.99 14.98 -11.76
C LEU A 60 0.92 13.47 -12.04
N LEU A 61 0.92 13.07 -13.31
CA LEU A 61 0.88 11.67 -13.73
C LEU A 61 2.10 10.90 -13.20
N LEU A 62 3.32 11.47 -13.35
CA LEU A 62 4.55 10.90 -12.76
C LEU A 62 4.47 10.76 -11.24
N ARG A 63 3.89 11.75 -10.55
CA ARG A 63 3.73 11.71 -9.09
C ARG A 63 2.76 10.61 -8.67
N GLN A 64 1.70 10.35 -9.43
CA GLN A 64 0.76 9.27 -9.13
C GLN A 64 1.37 7.90 -9.39
N LEU A 65 2.10 7.73 -10.49
CA LEU A 65 2.83 6.48 -10.79
C LEU A 65 3.84 6.12 -9.69
N ARG A 66 4.41 7.11 -9.01
CA ARG A 66 5.35 6.90 -7.89
C ARG A 66 4.69 6.62 -6.53
N LYS A 67 3.35 6.67 -6.40
CA LYS A 67 2.68 6.44 -5.10
C LYS A 67 2.59 4.95 -4.77
N THR A 68 3.68 4.40 -4.23
CA THR A 68 3.63 3.18 -3.42
C THR A 68 3.17 3.53 -2.01
N HIS A 69 1.98 3.07 -1.61
CA HIS A 69 1.42 3.33 -0.28
C HIS A 69 2.06 2.42 0.78
N LYS A 70 2.46 3.01 1.90
CA LYS A 70 2.99 2.28 3.07
C LYS A 70 1.84 1.71 3.89
N VAL A 71 1.76 0.39 3.97
CA VAL A 71 0.73 -0.36 4.68
C VAL A 71 1.39 -1.21 5.74
N SER A 72 0.75 -1.34 6.90
CA SER A 72 1.28 -2.17 7.98
C SER A 72 1.29 -3.63 7.53
N PHE A 73 2.48 -4.15 7.27
CA PHE A 73 2.71 -5.55 6.92
C PHE A 73 2.35 -6.47 8.09
N ILE A 74 2.76 -6.07 9.29
CA ILE A 74 2.47 -6.77 10.54
C ILE A 74 2.19 -5.70 11.60
N GLU A 75 1.02 -5.78 12.20
CA GLU A 75 0.64 -5.03 13.38
C GLU A 75 0.32 -6.00 14.52
N ILE A 76 1.05 -5.83 15.61
CA ILE A 76 0.86 -6.58 16.85
C ILE A 76 0.30 -5.62 17.87
N SER A 77 -0.95 -5.86 18.28
CA SER A 77 -1.58 -5.24 19.43
C SER A 77 -1.83 -6.30 20.50
N ASN A 78 -1.97 -5.91 21.76
CA ASN A 78 -1.92 -6.78 22.95
C ASN A 78 -2.73 -8.10 22.87
N LYS A 79 -3.74 -8.20 22.00
CA LYS A 79 -4.54 -9.43 21.80
C LYS A 79 -4.76 -9.81 20.33
N THR A 80 -4.19 -9.07 19.39
CA THR A 80 -4.50 -9.22 17.96
C THR A 80 -3.25 -9.09 17.11
N LEU A 81 -3.09 -10.03 16.20
CA LEU A 81 -2.10 -10.01 15.14
C LEU A 81 -2.81 -9.70 13.82
N ASN A 82 -2.56 -8.50 13.30
CA ASN A 82 -2.99 -8.14 11.95
C ASN A 82 -1.80 -8.30 11.02
N TYR A 83 -1.97 -8.99 9.90
CA TYR A 83 -0.94 -9.06 8.88
C TYR A 83 -1.55 -8.86 7.49
N PHE A 84 -0.75 -8.34 6.58
CA PHE A 84 -1.13 -8.23 5.17
C PHE A 84 -0.79 -9.54 4.46
N ASP A 85 -1.81 -10.23 3.97
CA ASP A 85 -1.63 -11.42 3.16
C ASP A 85 -1.40 -11.00 1.70
N THR A 86 -0.24 -11.38 1.16
CA THR A 86 0.15 -11.03 -0.20
C THR A 86 -0.60 -11.82 -1.26
N ASP A 87 -1.13 -12.99 -0.92
CA ASP A 87 -1.79 -13.87 -1.88
C ASP A 87 -3.25 -13.47 -2.07
N SER A 88 -3.91 -13.04 -1.00
CA SER A 88 -5.30 -12.55 -1.02
C SER A 88 -5.43 -11.02 -1.15
N GLU A 89 -4.32 -10.29 -1.06
CA GLU A 89 -4.28 -8.82 -1.00
C GLU A 89 -5.14 -8.20 0.13
N GLU A 90 -5.44 -8.96 1.18
CA GLU A 90 -6.30 -8.56 2.29
C GLU A 90 -5.52 -8.43 3.62
N ILE A 91 -6.06 -7.61 4.52
CA ILE A 91 -5.57 -7.55 5.91
C ILE A 91 -6.27 -8.63 6.71
N VAL A 92 -5.51 -9.66 7.11
CA VAL A 92 -6.01 -10.75 7.93
C VAL A 92 -5.78 -10.42 9.40
N LYS A 93 -6.84 -10.55 10.19
CA LYS A 93 -6.79 -10.40 11.65
C LYS A 93 -6.87 -11.77 12.32
N VAL A 94 -5.92 -12.04 13.20
CA VAL A 94 -5.86 -13.25 14.01
C VAL A 94 -5.86 -12.84 15.49
N MET A 95 -6.75 -13.43 16.29
CA MET A 95 -6.76 -13.21 17.73
C MET A 95 -5.67 -14.06 18.37
N ALA A 96 -4.93 -13.51 19.34
CA ALA A 96 -3.83 -14.24 20.00
C ALA A 96 -4.31 -15.52 20.69
N GLN A 97 -5.57 -15.55 21.15
CA GLN A 97 -6.20 -16.71 21.80
C GLN A 97 -6.42 -17.88 20.85
N ASP A 98 -6.56 -17.63 19.55
CA ASP A 98 -6.84 -18.66 18.55
C ASP A 98 -5.56 -19.31 18.04
N ILE A 99 -4.38 -18.76 18.40
CA ILE A 99 -3.09 -19.26 17.94
C ILE A 99 -2.66 -20.43 18.82
N THR A 100 -2.62 -21.61 18.22
CA THR A 100 -2.20 -22.84 18.89
C THR A 100 -0.69 -23.05 18.82
N HIS A 101 -0.09 -22.69 17.70
CA HIS A 101 1.32 -22.93 17.44
C HIS A 101 1.87 -21.97 16.40
N ILE A 102 3.15 -21.62 16.51
CA ILE A 102 3.86 -20.83 15.51
C ILE A 102 5.09 -21.61 15.06
N SER A 103 5.17 -21.90 13.76
CA SER A 103 6.40 -22.42 13.15
C SER A 103 7.03 -21.40 12.22
N THR A 104 8.36 -21.40 12.18
CA THR A 104 9.14 -20.54 11.28
C THR A 104 9.97 -21.40 10.35
N LYS A 105 9.88 -21.17 9.05
CA LYS A 105 10.75 -21.80 8.04
C LYS A 105 11.41 -20.70 7.22
N LEU A 106 12.71 -20.48 7.41
CA LEU A 106 13.47 -19.43 6.72
C LEU A 106 12.78 -18.06 6.79
N CYS A 107 12.30 -17.52 5.68
CA CYS A 107 11.59 -16.25 5.59
C CYS A 107 10.07 -16.38 5.73
N GLU A 108 9.54 -17.56 5.98
CA GLU A 108 8.12 -17.80 6.20
C GLU A 108 7.83 -17.95 7.70
N LEU A 109 6.74 -17.32 8.12
CA LEU A 109 6.12 -17.52 9.42
C LEU A 109 4.78 -18.21 9.20
N ARG A 110 4.56 -19.33 9.88
CA ARG A 110 3.32 -20.11 9.83
C ARG A 110 2.64 -20.01 11.18
N ILE A 111 1.47 -19.41 11.20
CA ILE A 111 0.66 -19.22 12.40
C ILE A 111 -0.47 -20.23 12.30
N HIS A 112 -0.45 -21.23 13.18
CA HIS A 112 -1.48 -22.26 13.25
C HIS A 112 -2.58 -21.75 14.16
N THR A 113 -3.80 -21.65 13.64
CA THR A 113 -4.99 -21.43 14.44
C THR A 113 -5.80 -22.72 14.50
N ASN A 114 -6.86 -22.73 15.32
CA ASN A 114 -7.79 -23.87 15.37
C ASN A 114 -8.48 -24.15 14.04
N GLU A 115 -8.66 -23.13 13.20
CA GLU A 115 -9.40 -23.24 11.94
C GLU A 115 -8.49 -23.48 10.74
N ARG A 116 -7.33 -22.83 10.69
CA ARG A 116 -6.46 -22.85 9.50
C ARG A 116 -5.00 -22.49 9.82
N VAL A 117 -4.14 -22.73 8.83
CA VAL A 117 -2.74 -22.30 8.88
C VAL A 117 -2.58 -21.03 8.07
N HIS A 118 -2.17 -19.97 8.73
CA HIS A 118 -1.88 -18.68 8.13
C HIS A 118 -0.40 -18.59 7.75
N LEU A 119 -0.11 -18.31 6.49
CA LEU A 119 1.25 -18.17 5.97
C LEU A 119 1.59 -16.69 5.82
N VAL A 120 2.67 -16.24 6.44
CA VAL A 120 3.15 -14.86 6.35
C VAL A 120 4.55 -14.86 5.75
N ASN A 121 4.67 -14.33 4.53
CA ASN A 121 5.92 -14.29 3.80
C ASN A 121 6.74 -13.05 4.15
N LEU A 122 7.79 -13.22 4.96
CA LEU A 122 8.70 -12.15 5.39
C LEU A 122 9.78 -11.81 4.36
N ASN A 123 9.77 -12.39 3.15
CA ASN A 123 10.77 -12.07 2.10
C ASN A 123 10.77 -10.58 1.72
N VAL A 124 9.65 -9.89 1.90
CA VAL A 124 9.53 -8.44 1.67
C VAL A 124 10.47 -7.65 2.60
N ILE A 125 10.82 -8.19 3.76
CA ILE A 125 11.70 -7.56 4.74
C ILE A 125 13.15 -7.97 4.46
N ARG A 126 13.91 -7.08 3.82
CA ARG A 126 15.33 -7.33 3.48
C ARG A 126 16.27 -7.35 4.68
N ASN A 127 15.88 -6.74 5.81
CA ASN A 127 16.75 -6.63 6.99
C ASN A 127 16.55 -7.83 7.92
N ASP A 128 17.59 -8.64 8.10
CA ASP A 128 17.57 -9.85 8.93
C ASP A 128 17.26 -9.60 10.40
N LYS A 129 17.86 -8.57 11.00
CA LYS A 129 17.60 -8.21 12.39
C LYS A 129 16.11 -7.89 12.59
N LYS A 130 15.51 -7.13 11.66
CA LYS A 130 14.08 -6.83 11.71
C LYS A 130 13.20 -8.06 11.53
N ARG A 131 13.57 -8.97 10.62
CA ARG A 131 12.88 -10.26 10.44
C ARG A 131 12.88 -11.08 11.73
N TRP A 132 14.02 -11.13 12.40
CA TRP A 132 14.16 -11.84 13.68
C TRP A 132 13.32 -11.19 14.79
N GLU A 133 13.37 -9.86 14.93
CA GLU A 133 12.57 -9.12 15.92
C GLU A 133 11.06 -9.37 15.76
N ILE A 134 10.57 -9.42 14.52
CA ILE A 134 9.16 -9.72 14.22
C ILE A 134 8.80 -11.13 14.67
N LYS A 135 9.61 -12.12 14.33
CA LYS A 135 9.37 -13.52 14.72
C LYS A 135 9.32 -13.67 16.23
N GLU A 136 10.26 -13.04 16.95
CA GLU A 136 10.28 -13.09 18.40
C GLU A 136 9.07 -12.41 19.03
N LYS A 137 8.66 -11.24 18.53
CA LYS A 137 7.45 -10.58 19.04
C LYS A 137 6.20 -11.42 18.84
N ILE A 138 6.08 -12.11 17.72
CA ILE A 138 4.93 -12.99 17.47
C ILE A 138 4.99 -14.23 18.35
N ARG A 139 6.18 -14.81 18.59
CA ARG A 139 6.35 -15.89 19.58
C ARG A 139 5.95 -15.47 20.99
N THR A 140 6.25 -14.24 21.40
CA THR A 140 5.85 -13.74 22.71
C THR A 140 4.35 -13.50 22.86
N LEU A 141 3.57 -13.41 21.77
CA LEU A 141 2.11 -13.31 21.84
C LEU A 141 1.43 -14.63 22.22
N CYS A 142 2.11 -15.76 21.97
CA CYS A 142 1.56 -17.10 22.23
C CYS A 142 2.06 -17.71 23.54
N LYS A 143 2.86 -16.97 24.31
CA LYS A 143 3.22 -17.31 25.69
C LYS A 143 2.28 -16.61 26.64
#